data_AF-A0A0B6Y877-F1
#
_entry.id   AF-A0A0B6Y877-F1
#
_cell.length_a   1.000
_cell.length_b   1.000
_cell.length_c   1.000
_cell.angle_alpha   90.00
_cell.angle_beta   90.00
_cell.angle_gamma   90.00
#
_symmetry.space_group_name_H-M   'P 1'
#
loop_
_entity.id
_entity.type
_entity.pdbx_description
1 polymer ?
#
loop_
_entity_poly.entity_id
_entity_poly.type
_entity_poly.pdbx_seq_one_letter_code
_entity_poly.pdbx_strand_id
1 'polypeptide(L)'
;NNMADLAASFFLRETYGFPHDKLVYDQDGTPLKVGILDGKLVPPFGEKYVRKVKDLVLRDDDIILIGYPKTGCHWTYEIINMIIDGNAQHSNHGKMVGFMELASVDLLESCAGRRVLNTHLWFENIPKQATEKKTKIVLTVRNPKDTAVSYYNHHVSLEYVYGYNGTFKSWFALYMQGQVDYGSYFDYYQQWDHDIKN
;
A
#
# COMPACT_ATOMS: atom_id res chain seq x y z
N ASN A 1 -4.51 2.85 -25.69
CA ASN A 1 -5.10 1.75 -24.89
C ASN A 1 -4.01 1.08 -24.07
N ASN A 2 -3.28 1.87 -23.28
CA ASN A 2 -2.25 1.36 -22.37
C ASN A 2 -2.95 0.96 -21.06
N MET A 3 -2.49 -0.08 -20.37
CA MET A 3 -2.93 -0.42 -19.00
C MET A 3 -2.88 0.79 -18.04
N ALA A 4 -2.03 1.79 -18.33
CA ALA A 4 -2.04 3.08 -17.63
C ALA A 4 -3.36 3.86 -17.77
N ASP A 5 -4.02 3.82 -18.94
CA ASP A 5 -5.33 4.45 -19.18
C ASP A 5 -6.45 3.71 -18.45
N LEU A 6 -6.30 2.38 -18.28
CA LEU A 6 -7.25 1.53 -17.55
C LEU A 6 -7.09 1.68 -16.03
N ALA A 7 -5.86 1.83 -15.55
CA ALA A 7 -5.60 2.22 -14.16
C ALA A 7 -6.17 3.63 -13.91
N ALA A 8 -5.90 4.59 -14.79
CA ALA A 8 -6.46 5.93 -14.72
C ALA A 8 -8.00 5.91 -14.73
N SER A 9 -8.66 5.05 -15.51
CA SER A 9 -10.13 4.93 -15.49
C SER A 9 -10.68 4.26 -14.23
N PHE A 10 -9.92 3.38 -13.56
CA PHE A 10 -10.24 2.89 -12.22
C PHE A 10 -10.10 3.97 -11.13
N PHE A 11 -9.19 4.93 -11.33
CA PHE A 11 -8.97 6.05 -10.42
C PHE A 11 -9.87 7.28 -10.70
N LEU A 12 -10.41 7.41 -11.92
CA LEU A 12 -11.23 8.55 -12.35
C LEU A 12 -12.72 8.36 -12.04
N ARG A 13 -13.14 8.77 -10.83
CA ARG A 13 -14.32 9.61 -10.53
C ARG A 13 -14.67 9.53 -9.04
N GLU A 14 -14.46 10.63 -8.33
CA GLU A 14 -15.23 11.19 -7.18
C GLU A 14 -15.71 10.27 -6.02
N THR A 15 -15.45 8.97 -6.02
CA THR A 15 -16.12 7.99 -5.15
C THR A 15 -15.16 7.16 -4.29
N TYR A 16 -13.86 7.42 -4.40
CA TYR A 16 -12.81 6.62 -3.78
C TYR A 16 -11.83 7.43 -2.92
N GLY A 17 -11.87 8.76 -2.96
CA GLY A 17 -11.04 9.62 -2.10
C GLY A 17 -11.48 9.58 -0.64
N PHE A 18 -10.61 9.98 0.28
CA PHE A 18 -11.05 10.21 1.65
C PHE A 18 -11.87 11.52 1.65
N PRO A 19 -13.03 11.62 2.34
CA PRO A 19 -13.83 12.83 2.47
C PRO A 19 -13.05 13.97 3.16
N HIS A 20 -11.86 13.66 3.67
CA HIS A 20 -10.92 14.57 4.31
C HIS A 20 -9.52 14.41 3.69
N ASP A 21 -9.40 14.52 2.36
CA ASP A 21 -8.10 14.67 1.71
C ASP A 21 -7.34 15.85 2.33
N LYS A 22 -6.32 15.53 3.13
CA LYS A 22 -5.42 16.49 3.76
C LYS A 22 -4.32 16.86 2.78
N LEU A 23 -3.98 18.13 2.74
CA LEU A 23 -2.80 18.61 2.05
C LEU A 23 -1.65 18.72 3.04
N VAL A 24 -0.54 18.06 2.71
CA VAL A 24 0.77 18.35 3.27
C VAL A 24 1.50 19.23 2.26
N TYR A 25 2.31 20.19 2.72
CA TYR A 25 3.07 21.07 1.83
C TYR A 25 4.55 20.85 2.05
N ASP A 26 5.30 20.68 0.96
CA ASP A 26 6.75 20.71 1.06
C ASP A 26 7.27 22.13 1.35
N GLN A 27 8.59 22.24 1.55
CA GLN A 27 9.24 23.50 1.90
C GLN A 27 9.10 24.61 0.83
N ASP A 28 8.78 24.26 -0.41
CA ASP A 28 8.57 25.21 -1.51
C ASP A 28 7.07 25.52 -1.72
N GLY A 29 6.19 24.95 -0.89
CA GLY A 29 4.74 25.15 -0.95
C GLY A 29 4.03 24.24 -1.94
N THR A 30 4.68 23.22 -2.49
CA THR A 30 4.01 22.25 -3.37
C THR A 30 3.16 21.28 -2.54
N PRO A 31 1.86 21.12 -2.85
CA PRO A 31 0.98 20.25 -2.09
C PRO A 31 1.17 18.77 -2.43
N LEU A 32 1.04 17.93 -1.42
CA LEU A 32 0.91 16.48 -1.49
C LEU A 32 -0.41 16.08 -0.82
N LYS A 33 -1.32 15.48 -1.59
CA LYS A 33 -2.61 14.96 -1.11
C LYS A 33 -2.40 13.64 -0.38
N VAL A 34 -2.97 13.53 0.82
CA VAL A 34 -2.99 12.32 1.65
C VAL A 34 -4.34 12.20 2.35
N GLY A 35 -4.75 10.98 2.70
CA GLY A 35 -5.87 10.72 3.61
C GLY A 35 -5.42 10.60 5.06
N ILE A 36 -6.39 10.52 5.98
CA ILE A 36 -6.15 10.19 7.39
C ILE A 36 -7.00 8.97 7.78
N LEU A 37 -6.34 7.95 8.32
CA LEU A 37 -6.97 6.79 8.95
C LEU A 37 -6.40 6.63 10.36
N ASP A 38 -7.26 6.69 11.38
CA ASP A 38 -6.88 6.50 12.79
C ASP A 38 -5.66 7.35 13.23
N GLY A 39 -5.53 8.57 12.70
CA GLY A 39 -4.42 9.48 12.99
C GLY A 39 -3.15 9.26 12.14
N LYS A 40 -3.10 8.24 11.28
CA LYS A 40 -1.99 7.97 10.35
C LYS A 40 -2.30 8.52 8.97
N LEU A 41 -1.25 8.99 8.27
CA LEU A 41 -1.36 9.38 6.86
C LEU A 41 -1.49 8.12 6.00
N VAL A 42 -2.39 8.17 5.01
CA VAL A 42 -2.64 7.10 4.04
C VAL A 42 -2.81 7.72 2.64
N PRO A 43 -2.83 6.93 1.55
CA PRO A 43 -3.07 7.50 0.23
C PRO A 43 -4.43 8.22 0.17
N PRO A 44 -4.61 9.21 -0.73
CA PRO A 44 -5.87 9.95 -0.88
C PRO A 44 -6.93 9.14 -1.65
N PHE A 45 -6.94 7.82 -1.47
CA PHE A 45 -7.86 6.91 -2.15
C PHE A 45 -8.12 5.66 -1.30
N GLY A 46 -9.16 4.92 -1.68
CA GLY A 46 -9.43 3.59 -1.13
C GLY A 46 -10.10 3.58 0.23
N GLU A 47 -10.57 4.73 0.76
CA GLU A 47 -11.12 4.82 2.13
C GLU A 47 -12.15 3.73 2.42
N LYS A 48 -13.13 3.56 1.52
CA LYS A 48 -14.22 2.60 1.67
C LYS A 48 -13.75 1.16 1.85
N TYR A 49 -12.56 0.83 1.35
CA TYR A 49 -11.92 -0.48 1.46
C TYR A 49 -11.03 -0.53 2.69
N VAL A 50 -10.15 0.46 2.84
CA VAL A 50 -9.20 0.59 3.96
C VAL A 50 -9.91 0.49 5.32
N ARG A 51 -11.06 1.16 5.49
CA ARG A 51 -11.85 1.11 6.75
C ARG A 51 -12.39 -0.27 7.10
N LYS A 52 -12.49 -1.18 6.12
CA LYS A 52 -13.00 -2.55 6.29
C LYS A 52 -11.89 -3.58 6.45
N VAL A 53 -10.63 -3.21 6.22
CA VAL A 53 -9.50 -4.15 6.25
C VAL A 53 -9.39 -4.86 7.60
N LYS A 54 -9.59 -4.15 8.71
CA LYS A 54 -9.53 -4.73 10.06
C LYS A 54 -10.53 -5.88 10.28
N ASP A 55 -11.65 -5.85 9.56
CA ASP A 55 -12.74 -6.82 9.67
C ASP A 55 -12.74 -7.85 8.54
N LEU A 56 -11.72 -7.85 7.67
CA LEU A 56 -11.56 -8.83 6.61
C LEU A 56 -11.43 -10.24 7.20
N VAL A 57 -12.25 -11.17 6.70
CA VAL A 57 -12.17 -12.59 7.05
C VAL A 57 -11.05 -13.24 6.25
N LEU A 58 -10.06 -13.79 6.95
CA LEU A 58 -8.93 -14.48 6.35
C LEU A 58 -9.23 -15.97 6.20
N ARG A 59 -8.76 -16.56 5.10
CA ARG A 59 -8.69 -18.01 4.91
C ARG A 59 -7.47 -18.54 5.65
N ASP A 60 -7.53 -19.81 6.03
CA ASP A 60 -6.49 -20.41 6.85
C ASP A 60 -5.15 -20.53 6.11
N ASP A 61 -5.17 -20.47 4.77
CA ASP A 61 -3.99 -20.57 3.93
C ASP A 61 -3.61 -19.25 3.23
N ASP A 62 -4.28 -18.14 3.55
CA ASP A 62 -3.91 -16.82 3.02
C ASP A 62 -2.46 -16.45 3.35
N ILE A 63 -1.84 -15.68 2.46
CA ILE A 63 -0.54 -15.03 2.69
C ILE A 63 -0.73 -13.52 2.61
N ILE A 64 -0.18 -12.79 3.58
CA ILE A 64 -0.21 -11.32 3.57
C ILE A 64 1.21 -10.79 3.29
N LEU A 65 1.37 -10.16 2.14
CA LEU A 65 2.58 -9.44 1.76
C LEU A 65 2.52 -7.99 2.26
N ILE A 66 3.47 -7.60 3.08
CA ILE A 66 3.52 -6.30 3.73
C ILE A 66 4.85 -5.62 3.42
N GLY A 67 4.85 -4.30 3.40
CA GLY A 67 6.07 -3.51 3.35
C GLY A 67 5.74 -2.04 3.25
N TYR A 68 6.67 -1.18 3.62
CA TYR A 68 6.53 0.24 3.34
C TYR A 68 6.46 0.47 1.82
N PRO A 69 5.78 1.50 1.31
CA PRO A 69 5.72 1.77 -0.12
C PRO A 69 7.10 1.75 -0.78
N LYS A 70 7.16 1.15 -1.98
CA LYS A 70 8.36 1.07 -2.83
C LYS A 70 9.53 0.22 -2.31
N THR A 71 9.26 -0.67 -1.37
CA THR A 71 10.24 -1.64 -0.82
C THR A 71 10.29 -2.98 -1.56
N GLY A 72 9.67 -3.08 -2.75
CA GLY A 72 9.77 -4.27 -3.62
C GLY A 72 8.53 -5.15 -3.65
N CYS A 73 7.42 -4.72 -3.05
CA CYS A 73 6.22 -5.56 -2.93
C CYS A 73 5.65 -6.10 -4.26
N HIS A 74 5.85 -5.43 -5.40
CA HIS A 74 5.41 -6.01 -6.68
C HIS A 74 6.26 -7.22 -7.08
N TRP A 75 7.58 -7.12 -6.94
CA TRP A 75 8.46 -8.25 -7.26
C TRP A 75 8.24 -9.43 -6.31
N THR A 76 8.11 -9.15 -5.00
CA THR A 76 7.83 -10.20 -4.02
C THR A 76 6.46 -10.84 -4.22
N TYR A 77 5.45 -10.07 -4.63
CA TYR A 77 4.13 -10.61 -4.97
C TYR A 77 4.23 -11.67 -6.08
N GLU A 78 4.92 -11.37 -7.18
CA GLU A 78 5.13 -12.31 -8.29
C GLU A 78 5.89 -13.56 -7.83
N ILE A 79 6.96 -13.40 -7.02
CA ILE A 79 7.72 -14.53 -6.47
C ILE A 79 6.82 -15.45 -5.63
N ILE A 80 5.97 -14.88 -4.77
CA ILE A 80 5.05 -15.67 -3.94
C ILE A 80 4.08 -16.46 -4.82
N ASN A 81 3.49 -15.85 -5.84
CA ASN A 81 2.56 -16.54 -6.75
C ASN A 81 3.28 -17.64 -7.55
N MET A 82 4.48 -17.39 -8.07
CA MET A 82 5.29 -18.42 -8.75
C MET A 82 5.57 -19.64 -7.84
N ILE A 83 5.83 -19.41 -6.55
CA ILE A 83 6.01 -20.48 -5.57
C ILE A 83 4.70 -21.26 -5.33
N ILE A 84 3.56 -20.57 -5.24
CA ILE A 84 2.24 -21.20 -5.06
C ILE A 84 1.89 -22.06 -6.28
N ASP A 85 2.09 -21.52 -7.48
CA ASP A 85 1.72 -22.16 -8.74
C ASP A 85 2.73 -23.23 -9.20
N GLY A 86 3.90 -23.29 -8.55
CA GLY A 86 4.96 -24.23 -8.87
C GLY A 86 5.59 -24.00 -10.25
N ASN A 87 5.54 -22.78 -10.77
CA ASN A 87 6.12 -22.42 -12.07
C ASN A 87 6.70 -20.99 -12.06
N ALA A 88 7.56 -20.67 -13.03
CA ALA A 88 8.22 -19.37 -13.13
C ALA A 88 7.51 -18.38 -14.06
N GLN A 89 6.19 -18.52 -14.24
CA GLN A 89 5.39 -17.60 -15.05
C GLN A 89 4.82 -16.49 -14.15
N HIS A 90 4.70 -15.29 -14.71
CA HIS A 90 4.01 -14.19 -14.04
C HIS A 90 2.56 -14.54 -13.76
N SER A 91 2.02 -14.06 -12.63
CA SER A 91 0.62 -14.30 -12.33
C SER A 91 -0.26 -13.61 -13.37
N ASN A 92 -1.30 -14.32 -13.83
CA ASN A 92 -2.27 -13.77 -14.80
C ASN A 92 -3.09 -12.60 -14.21
N HIS A 93 -3.04 -12.41 -12.90
CA HIS A 93 -3.60 -11.29 -12.16
C HIS A 93 -2.48 -10.46 -11.53
N GLY A 94 -2.57 -9.14 -11.64
CA GLY A 94 -1.59 -8.25 -11.01
C GLY A 94 -1.83 -8.10 -9.50
N LYS A 95 -0.79 -7.63 -8.78
CA LYS A 95 -0.81 -7.28 -7.34
C LYS A 95 -2.08 -6.56 -6.87
N MET A 96 -2.69 -5.72 -7.73
CA MET A 96 -3.90 -4.96 -7.42
C MET A 96 -5.09 -5.81 -6.99
N VAL A 97 -5.18 -7.07 -7.45
CA VAL A 97 -6.29 -7.97 -7.06
C VAL A 97 -6.27 -8.28 -5.56
N GLY A 98 -5.08 -8.39 -4.96
CA GLY A 98 -4.91 -8.64 -3.53
C GLY A 98 -4.66 -7.38 -2.69
N PHE A 99 -4.66 -6.19 -3.29
CA PHE A 99 -4.29 -4.96 -2.59
C PHE A 99 -5.44 -4.47 -1.72
N MET A 100 -5.35 -4.70 -0.41
CA MET A 100 -6.47 -4.52 0.53
C MET A 100 -6.97 -3.07 0.63
N GLU A 101 -6.14 -2.10 0.29
CA GLU A 101 -6.53 -0.69 0.21
C GLU A 101 -7.46 -0.36 -0.97
N LEU A 102 -7.57 -1.24 -1.98
CA LEU A 102 -8.36 -0.99 -3.20
C LEU A 102 -9.26 -2.14 -3.63
N ALA A 103 -9.01 -3.36 -3.17
CA ALA A 103 -9.81 -4.53 -3.52
C ALA A 103 -11.14 -4.56 -2.72
N SER A 104 -12.25 -4.83 -3.41
CA SER A 104 -13.51 -5.13 -2.73
C SER A 104 -13.48 -6.51 -2.08
N VAL A 105 -14.27 -6.69 -1.03
CA VAL A 105 -14.46 -8.01 -0.40
C VAL A 105 -14.92 -9.03 -1.44
N ASP A 106 -15.86 -8.68 -2.31
CA ASP A 106 -16.34 -9.57 -3.38
C ASP A 106 -15.21 -10.00 -4.33
N LEU A 107 -14.30 -9.08 -4.69
CA LEU A 107 -13.14 -9.41 -5.52
C LEU A 107 -12.20 -10.38 -4.79
N LEU A 108 -11.90 -10.11 -3.52
CA LEU A 108 -11.05 -10.97 -2.69
C LEU A 108 -11.69 -12.36 -2.48
N GLU A 109 -13.02 -12.44 -2.39
CA GLU A 109 -13.71 -13.72 -2.26
C GLU A 109 -13.80 -14.48 -3.58
N SER A 110 -13.87 -13.78 -4.72
CA SER A 110 -13.86 -14.41 -6.05
C SER A 110 -12.52 -15.06 -6.43
N CYS A 111 -11.43 -14.74 -5.70
CA CYS A 111 -10.13 -15.35 -5.91
C CYS A 111 -10.18 -16.85 -5.59
N ALA A 112 -9.88 -17.69 -6.59
CA ALA A 112 -9.78 -19.13 -6.41
C ALA A 112 -8.46 -19.51 -5.71
N GLY A 113 -8.50 -20.58 -4.92
CA GLY A 113 -7.31 -21.11 -4.24
C GLY A 113 -6.75 -20.18 -3.15
N ARG A 114 -5.43 -20.28 -2.96
CA ARG A 114 -4.68 -19.53 -1.95
C ARG A 114 -4.56 -18.07 -2.35
N ARG A 115 -5.05 -17.14 -1.52
CA ARG A 115 -4.94 -15.72 -1.82
C ARG A 115 -3.60 -15.17 -1.36
N VAL A 116 -2.98 -14.37 -2.23
CA VAL A 116 -1.89 -13.47 -1.86
C VAL A 116 -2.49 -12.08 -1.66
N LEU A 117 -2.73 -11.72 -0.41
CA LEU A 117 -3.15 -10.39 -0.02
C LEU A 117 -1.91 -9.51 0.12
N ASN A 118 -2.05 -8.20 -0.10
CA ASN A 118 -0.96 -7.28 0.17
C ASN A 118 -1.45 -5.94 0.70
N THR A 119 -0.61 -5.27 1.47
CA THR A 119 -0.92 -3.97 2.05
C THR A 119 0.34 -3.19 2.42
N HIS A 120 0.20 -1.87 2.52
CA HIS A 120 1.19 -0.96 3.09
C HIS A 120 0.75 -0.41 4.45
N LEU A 121 -0.42 -0.84 4.96
CA LEU A 121 -0.97 -0.39 6.24
C LEU A 121 -0.05 -0.70 7.43
N TRP A 122 -0.24 0.08 8.50
CA TRP A 122 0.41 -0.14 9.79
C TRP A 122 -0.15 -1.39 10.48
N PHE A 123 0.58 -1.92 11.46
CA PHE A 123 0.25 -3.18 12.12
C PHE A 123 -1.17 -3.17 12.69
N GLU A 124 -1.56 -2.08 13.37
CA GLU A 124 -2.89 -1.91 13.98
C GLU A 124 -4.03 -1.79 12.96
N ASN A 125 -3.71 -1.68 11.67
CA ASN A 125 -4.65 -1.48 10.57
C ASN A 125 -4.81 -2.71 9.65
N ILE A 126 -4.09 -3.81 9.90
CA ILE A 126 -4.29 -5.06 9.17
C ILE A 126 -5.52 -5.83 9.68
N PRO A 127 -5.97 -6.91 9.00
CA PRO A 127 -7.07 -7.74 9.51
C PRO A 127 -6.74 -8.30 10.90
N LYS A 128 -7.67 -8.16 11.86
CA LYS A 128 -7.47 -8.68 13.24
C LYS A 128 -7.18 -10.18 13.24
N GLN A 129 -7.80 -10.91 12.31
CA GLN A 129 -7.58 -12.34 12.14
C GLN A 129 -6.15 -12.72 11.77
N ALA A 130 -5.33 -11.77 11.28
CA ALA A 130 -3.94 -12.06 10.89
C ALA A 130 -3.11 -12.58 12.07
N THR A 131 -3.27 -11.97 13.24
CA THR A 131 -2.59 -12.40 14.47
C THR A 131 -3.32 -13.56 15.13
N GLU A 132 -4.66 -13.52 15.19
CA GLU A 132 -5.50 -14.57 15.81
C GLU A 132 -5.30 -15.95 15.15
N LYS A 133 -5.25 -15.98 13.81
CA LYS A 133 -5.05 -17.22 13.03
C LYS A 133 -3.59 -17.55 12.77
N LYS A 134 -2.65 -16.69 13.18
CA LYS A 134 -1.22 -16.81 12.84
C LYS A 134 -1.00 -16.93 11.32
N THR A 135 -1.71 -16.10 10.56
CA THR A 135 -1.60 -16.04 9.09
C THR A 135 -0.16 -15.75 8.69
N LYS A 136 0.30 -16.36 7.60
CA LYS A 136 1.66 -16.14 7.11
C LYS A 136 1.82 -14.71 6.60
N ILE A 137 2.76 -13.97 7.19
CA ILE A 137 3.12 -12.62 6.78
C ILE A 137 4.51 -12.62 6.14
N VAL A 138 4.63 -12.00 4.97
CA VAL A 138 5.91 -11.75 4.29
C VAL A 138 6.17 -10.25 4.34
N LEU A 139 7.10 -9.81 5.17
CA LEU A 139 7.48 -8.40 5.28
C LEU A 139 8.68 -8.09 4.36
N THR A 140 8.51 -7.10 3.49
CA THR A 140 9.56 -6.59 2.61
C THR A 140 10.23 -5.37 3.23
N VAL A 141 11.56 -5.31 3.13
CA VAL A 141 12.40 -4.21 3.62
C VAL A 141 13.41 -3.85 2.54
N ARG A 142 13.62 -2.55 2.32
CA ARG A 142 14.61 -2.03 1.36
C ARG A 142 15.32 -0.85 1.98
N ASN A 143 16.60 -0.64 1.64
CA ASN A 143 17.37 0.53 2.09
C ASN A 143 16.52 1.82 1.98
N PRO A 144 16.44 2.66 3.04
CA PRO A 144 15.58 3.84 3.04
C PRO A 144 15.97 4.88 1.98
N LYS A 145 17.25 4.96 1.59
CA LYS A 145 17.72 5.88 0.56
C LYS A 145 17.16 5.52 -0.82
N ASP A 146 17.22 4.22 -1.18
CA ASP A 146 16.65 3.72 -2.43
C ASP A 146 15.13 3.80 -2.44
N THR A 147 14.52 3.54 -1.29
CA THR A 147 13.07 3.67 -1.09
C THR A 147 12.62 5.10 -1.34
N ALA A 148 13.32 6.09 -0.76
CA ALA A 148 13.03 7.51 -0.95
C ALA A 148 13.02 7.91 -2.42
N VAL A 149 14.05 7.54 -3.20
CA VAL A 149 14.12 7.86 -4.63
C VAL A 149 12.96 7.22 -5.41
N SER A 150 12.66 5.95 -5.14
CA SER A 150 11.56 5.26 -5.83
C SER A 150 10.19 5.84 -5.46
N TYR A 151 10.04 6.34 -4.23
CA TYR A 151 8.77 6.86 -3.72
C TYR A 151 8.50 8.28 -4.17
N TYR A 152 9.52 9.12 -4.26
CA TYR A 152 9.40 10.39 -4.98
C TYR A 152 8.90 10.20 -6.41
N ASN A 153 9.55 9.32 -7.18
CA ASN A 153 9.15 9.06 -8.57
C ASN A 153 7.72 8.49 -8.68
N HIS A 154 7.27 7.73 -7.69
CA HIS A 154 5.90 7.24 -7.63
C HIS A 154 4.88 8.37 -7.44
N HIS A 155 5.14 9.29 -6.51
CA HIS A 155 4.29 10.46 -6.28
C HIS A 155 4.18 11.35 -7.52
N VAL A 156 5.32 11.65 -8.16
CA VAL A 156 5.36 12.47 -9.38
C VAL A 156 4.69 11.76 -10.55
N SER A 157 4.91 10.46 -10.74
CA SER A 157 4.26 9.69 -11.82
C SER A 157 2.75 9.57 -11.65
N LEU A 158 2.25 9.75 -10.42
CA LEU A 158 0.84 9.72 -10.06
C LEU A 158 0.37 11.11 -9.61
N GLU A 159 0.86 12.18 -10.25
CA GLU A 159 0.46 13.57 -9.97
C GLU A 159 -1.07 13.73 -10.01
N TYR A 160 -1.78 13.04 -10.91
CA TYR A 160 -3.24 13.11 -10.98
C TYR A 160 -3.94 12.60 -9.71
N VAL A 161 -3.29 11.71 -8.93
CA VAL A 161 -3.77 11.20 -7.64
C VAL A 161 -3.29 12.08 -6.50
N TYR A 162 -1.97 12.26 -6.40
CA TYR A 162 -1.32 12.88 -5.25
C TYR A 162 -1.23 14.41 -5.34
N GLY A 163 -1.45 14.99 -6.52
CA GLY A 163 -1.30 16.43 -6.77
C GLY A 163 0.13 16.95 -6.65
N TYR A 164 1.13 16.07 -6.57
CA TYR A 164 2.51 16.45 -6.29
C TYR A 164 3.38 16.48 -7.55
N ASN A 165 3.99 17.62 -7.82
CA ASN A 165 4.91 17.84 -8.95
C ASN A 165 6.18 18.63 -8.55
N GLY A 166 6.51 18.62 -7.25
CA GLY A 166 7.65 19.32 -6.69
C GLY A 166 8.97 18.60 -6.94
N THR A 167 10.07 19.16 -6.42
CA THR A 167 11.41 18.60 -6.61
C THR A 167 11.74 17.49 -5.60
N PHE A 168 12.67 16.60 -5.94
CA PHE A 168 13.15 15.57 -5.00
C PHE A 168 13.66 16.17 -3.70
N LYS A 169 14.37 17.30 -3.74
CA LYS A 169 14.92 17.96 -2.55
C LYS A 169 13.82 18.35 -1.56
N SER A 170 12.72 18.89 -2.06
CA SER A 170 11.62 19.39 -1.24
C SER A 170 10.71 18.25 -0.78
N TRP A 171 10.43 17.28 -1.66
CA TRP A 171 9.78 16.03 -1.29
C TRP A 171 10.55 15.26 -0.21
N PHE A 172 11.87 15.20 -0.30
CA PHE A 172 12.71 14.45 0.63
C PHE A 172 12.58 14.96 2.07
N ALA A 173 12.36 16.26 2.27
CA ALA A 173 12.07 16.82 3.58
C ALA A 173 10.75 16.26 4.16
N LEU A 174 9.70 16.11 3.34
CA LEU A 174 8.45 15.45 3.75
C LEU A 174 8.68 14.00 4.16
N TYR A 175 9.42 13.24 3.34
CA TYR A 175 9.75 11.85 3.63
C TYR A 175 10.49 11.69 4.97
N MET A 176 11.50 12.53 5.22
CA MET A 176 12.27 12.50 6.47
C MET A 176 11.46 12.92 7.69
N GLN A 177 10.43 13.75 7.51
CA GLN A 177 9.51 14.17 8.58
C GLN A 177 8.32 13.21 8.74
N GLY A 178 8.24 12.13 7.95
CA GLY A 178 7.10 11.22 7.94
C GLY A 178 5.80 11.86 7.47
N GLN A 179 5.87 12.91 6.65
CA GLN A 179 4.71 13.64 6.13
C GLN A 179 4.37 13.21 4.69
N VAL A 180 4.48 11.92 4.41
CA VAL A 180 4.00 11.26 3.18
C VAL A 180 2.94 10.22 3.57
N ASP A 181 2.21 9.65 2.61
CA ASP A 181 1.31 8.54 2.92
C ASP A 181 2.08 7.38 3.57
N TYR A 182 1.43 6.69 4.52
CA TYR A 182 2.03 5.69 5.41
C TYR A 182 3.12 6.21 6.37
N GLY A 183 3.36 7.52 6.42
CA GLY A 183 4.14 8.17 7.47
C GLY A 183 5.64 7.89 7.43
N SER A 184 6.30 7.92 8.61
CA SER A 184 7.75 7.68 8.74
C SER A 184 8.11 6.24 8.41
N TYR A 185 9.04 6.06 7.46
CA TYR A 185 9.63 4.76 7.14
C TYR A 185 10.21 4.06 8.38
N PHE A 186 10.89 4.82 9.25
CA PHE A 186 11.57 4.27 10.41
C PHE A 186 10.56 3.80 11.45
N ASP A 187 9.58 4.65 11.76
CA ASP A 187 8.53 4.35 12.74
C ASP A 187 7.68 3.17 12.25
N TYR A 188 7.42 3.09 10.94
CA TYR A 188 6.71 1.97 10.32
C TYR A 188 7.39 0.64 10.65
N TYR A 189 8.69 0.52 10.35
CA TYR A 189 9.42 -0.73 10.59
C TYR A 189 9.68 -1.00 12.07
N GLN A 190 9.89 0.04 12.88
CA GLN A 190 10.00 -0.12 14.33
C GLN A 190 8.71 -0.67 14.94
N GLN A 191 7.56 -0.14 14.52
CA GLN A 191 6.27 -0.63 14.99
C GLN A 191 6.03 -2.07 14.54
N TRP A 192 6.28 -2.39 13.26
CA TRP A 192 6.16 -3.76 12.77
C TRP A 192 7.08 -4.73 13.52
N ASP A 193 8.33 -4.36 13.78
CA ASP A 193 9.27 -5.22 14.53
C ASP A 193 8.84 -5.43 16.00
N HIS A 194 8.27 -4.40 16.62
CA HIS A 194 7.75 -4.48 17.99
C HIS A 194 6.47 -5.32 18.08
N ASP A 195 5.46 -5.00 17.27
CA ASP A 195 4.12 -5.54 17.41
C ASP A 195 4.01 -6.99 16.87
N ILE A 196 4.81 -7.38 15.87
CA ILE A 196 4.77 -8.75 15.34
C ILE A 196 5.35 -9.79 16.33
N LYS A 197 6.15 -9.34 17.29
CA LYS A 197 6.81 -10.20 18.30
C LYS A 197 5.98 -10.36 19.57
N ASN A 198 4.98 -9.52 19.77
CA ASN A 198 4.11 -9.48 20.95
C ASN A 198 2.72 -10.04 20.63
#